data_AF-A0A7S0YVY6-F1
#
_entry.id   AF-A0A7S0YVY6-F1
#
_cell.length_a   1.000
_cell.length_b   1.000
_cell.length_c   1.000
_cell.angle_alpha   90.00
_cell.angle_beta   90.00
_cell.angle_gamma   90.00
#
_symmetry.space_group_name_H-M   'P 1'
#
loop_
_entity.id
_entity.type
_entity.pdbx_description
1 polymer ?
#
loop_
_entity_poly.entity_id
_entity_poly.type
_entity_poly.pdbx_seq_one_letter_code
_entity_poly.pdbx_strand_id
1 'polypeptide(L)'
;NKCVTLAVSTNNTSVVRGVIIHADQLFEGESLFTCPKQQLTDLKVPIKPPKDAASDLFLKVLVGLRNGELFNLFEQNYKMPKFSMYVPLKRDADVQRPAGNVTFRFPDKAGMVGDWLNTSFNINFDNNNKEEVLVLFRSLRDGGHLFVEVNGVKVTFATDNMELAGDLLQDLAEFTATQQLSSVADFPKAMEEFREVLQAVDDHNQTRMSLAAGVADVSNQVKELVVR
;
A
#
# COMPACT_ATOMS: atom_id res chain seq x y z
N ASN A 1 -9.64 0.08 -15.24
CA ASN A 1 -9.27 0.96 -14.11
C ASN A 1 -9.40 0.18 -12.81
N LYS A 2 -8.28 -0.15 -12.16
CA LYS A 2 -8.27 -0.86 -10.86
C LYS A 2 -8.46 0.16 -9.73
N CYS A 3 -9.43 -0.06 -8.85
CA CYS A 3 -9.76 0.82 -7.72
C CYS A 3 -10.58 0.06 -6.68
N VAL A 4 -10.57 0.54 -5.45
CA VAL A 4 -11.52 0.09 -4.42
C VAL A 4 -12.87 0.73 -4.72
N THR A 5 -13.97 0.02 -4.47
CA THR A 5 -15.32 0.53 -4.69
C THR A 5 -16.03 0.68 -3.36
N LEU A 6 -16.46 1.89 -3.04
CA LEU A 6 -17.37 2.16 -1.94
C LEU A 6 -18.81 2.04 -2.46
N ALA A 7 -19.56 1.11 -1.90
CA ALA A 7 -20.96 0.90 -2.25
C ALA A 7 -21.86 1.57 -1.21
N VAL A 8 -22.77 2.42 -1.66
CA VAL A 8 -23.77 3.11 -0.84
C VAL A 8 -25.14 2.67 -1.32
N SER A 9 -25.87 1.94 -0.46
CA SER A 9 -27.17 1.38 -0.79
C SER A 9 -28.25 1.77 0.20
N THR A 10 -29.46 2.00 -0.30
CA THR A 10 -30.66 2.16 0.53
C THR A 10 -31.29 0.80 0.83
N ASN A 11 -31.92 0.67 1.99
CA ASN A 11 -32.63 -0.55 2.41
C ASN A 11 -34.10 -0.61 1.95
N ASN A 12 -34.52 0.35 1.14
CA ASN A 12 -35.91 0.53 0.70
C ASN A 12 -35.97 0.99 -0.76
N THR A 13 -37.12 1.50 -1.20
CA THR A 13 -37.35 1.94 -2.58
C THR A 13 -36.79 3.34 -2.90
N SER A 14 -36.16 4.01 -1.92
CA SER A 14 -35.57 5.34 -2.10
C SER A 14 -34.28 5.27 -2.91
N VAL A 15 -34.00 6.33 -3.67
CA VAL A 15 -32.82 6.42 -4.53
C VAL A 15 -31.77 7.36 -3.96
N VAL A 16 -30.50 7.00 -4.19
CA VAL A 16 -29.35 7.83 -3.89
C VAL A 16 -29.21 8.88 -5.00
N ARG A 17 -29.36 10.14 -4.63
CA ARG A 17 -29.26 11.29 -5.55
C ARG A 17 -27.86 11.86 -5.63
N GLY A 18 -27.08 11.73 -4.57
CA GLY A 18 -25.72 12.21 -4.53
C GLY A 18 -25.03 11.74 -3.28
N VAL A 19 -23.71 11.61 -3.36
CA VAL A 19 -22.84 11.29 -2.23
C VAL A 19 -21.70 12.28 -2.24
N ILE A 20 -21.52 12.96 -1.12
CA ILE A 20 -20.32 13.73 -0.83
C ILE A 20 -19.47 12.90 0.13
N ILE A 21 -18.21 12.69 -0.19
CA ILE A 21 -17.26 11.96 0.65
C ILE A 21 -16.17 12.96 1.04
N HIS A 22 -16.01 13.21 2.33
CA HIS A 22 -14.87 13.95 2.86
C HIS A 22 -13.85 12.97 3.40
N ALA A 23 -12.58 13.18 3.03
CA ALA A 23 -11.47 12.38 3.52
C ALA A 23 -10.15 13.12 3.33
N ASP A 24 -9.33 13.11 4.38
CA ASP A 24 -8.02 13.74 4.36
C ASP A 24 -7.06 12.99 3.44
N GLN A 25 -6.34 13.74 2.60
CA GLN A 25 -5.26 13.23 1.72
C GLN A 25 -5.70 12.16 0.70
N LEU A 26 -7.00 11.94 0.55
CA LEU A 26 -7.56 10.94 -0.37
C LEU A 26 -8.01 11.56 -1.71
N PHE A 27 -8.44 12.82 -1.70
CA PHE A 27 -8.98 13.53 -2.86
C PHE A 27 -8.23 14.84 -3.11
N GLU A 28 -8.20 15.27 -4.37
CA GLU A 28 -7.76 16.61 -4.75
C GLU A 28 -8.85 17.62 -4.33
N GLY A 29 -8.68 18.26 -3.17
CA GLY A 29 -9.64 19.24 -2.64
C GLY A 29 -10.52 18.75 -1.48
N GLU A 30 -10.02 17.83 -0.64
CA GLU A 30 -10.61 17.35 0.64
C GLU A 30 -11.93 16.57 0.51
N SER A 31 -12.63 16.67 -0.62
CA SER A 31 -13.90 16.00 -0.84
C SER A 31 -14.14 15.56 -2.27
N LEU A 32 -14.95 14.51 -2.42
CA LEU A 32 -15.42 14.00 -3.70
C LEU A 32 -16.95 14.02 -3.69
N PHE A 33 -17.54 14.76 -4.64
CA PHE A 33 -18.98 14.71 -4.88
C PHE A 33 -19.29 13.85 -6.11
N THR A 34 -20.17 12.86 -5.93
CA THR A 34 -20.67 12.01 -7.01
C THR A 34 -22.19 12.10 -7.08
N CYS A 35 -22.71 12.43 -8.27
CA CYS A 35 -24.13 12.47 -8.57
C CYS A 35 -24.43 11.52 -9.74
N PRO A 36 -25.15 10.40 -9.53
CA PRO A 36 -25.49 9.50 -10.61
C PRO A 36 -26.51 10.13 -11.56
N LYS A 37 -26.26 9.99 -12.88
CA LYS A 37 -27.20 10.47 -13.92
C LYS A 37 -28.53 9.70 -13.90
N GLN A 38 -28.48 8.45 -13.46
CA GLN A 38 -29.65 7.59 -13.29
C GLN A 38 -29.97 7.44 -11.81
N GLN A 39 -31.25 7.34 -11.48
CA GLN A 39 -31.69 7.17 -10.11
C GLN A 39 -31.48 5.72 -9.68
N LEU A 40 -30.49 5.52 -8.82
CA LEU A 40 -30.06 4.19 -8.36
C LEU A 40 -30.32 4.05 -6.87
N THR A 41 -30.71 2.85 -6.45
CA THR A 41 -30.78 2.47 -5.02
C THR A 41 -29.42 2.04 -4.48
N ASP A 42 -28.50 1.66 -5.37
CA ASP A 42 -27.12 1.27 -5.08
C ASP A 42 -26.18 2.14 -5.94
N LEU A 43 -25.37 2.97 -5.28
CA LEU A 43 -24.36 3.82 -5.90
C LEU A 43 -22.97 3.29 -5.56
N LYS A 44 -22.17 3.06 -6.60
CA LYS A 44 -20.78 2.62 -6.48
C LYS A 44 -19.84 3.77 -6.82
N VAL A 45 -19.06 4.20 -5.84
CA VAL A 45 -18.08 5.27 -6.00
C VAL A 45 -16.67 4.66 -6.01
N PRO A 46 -15.90 4.82 -7.10
CA PRO A 46 -14.53 4.33 -7.15
C PRO A 46 -13.60 5.24 -6.32
N ILE A 47 -12.79 4.65 -5.46
CA ILE A 47 -11.80 5.34 -4.62
C ILE A 47 -10.42 4.76 -4.92
N LYS A 48 -9.42 5.63 -5.00
CA LYS A 48 -8.02 5.26 -5.26
C LYS A 48 -7.08 5.94 -4.26
N PRO A 49 -6.89 5.36 -3.07
CA PRO A 49 -5.91 5.86 -2.11
C PRO A 49 -4.50 5.86 -2.71
N PRO A 50 -3.79 7.00 -2.70
CA PRO A 50 -2.46 7.11 -3.30
C PRO A 50 -1.40 6.36 -2.49
N LYS A 51 -1.61 6.23 -1.17
CA LYS A 51 -0.68 5.60 -0.21
C LYS A 51 -1.42 4.65 0.72
N ASP A 52 -0.66 3.80 1.42
CA ASP A 52 -1.17 2.89 2.44
C ASP A 52 -1.33 3.62 3.78
N ALA A 53 -2.48 4.26 3.94
CA ALA A 53 -2.86 4.99 5.14
C ALA A 53 -4.30 4.64 5.51
N ALA A 54 -4.56 4.43 6.81
CA ALA A 54 -5.93 4.36 7.27
C ALA A 54 -6.57 5.75 7.15
N SER A 55 -7.81 5.81 6.69
CA SER A 55 -8.49 7.10 6.47
C SER A 55 -9.94 7.01 6.92
N ASP A 56 -10.38 8.03 7.65
CA ASP A 56 -11.78 8.17 8.02
C ASP A 56 -12.53 8.86 6.88
N LEU A 57 -13.55 8.18 6.35
CA LEU A 57 -14.44 8.72 5.33
C LEU A 57 -15.70 9.24 6.02
N PHE A 58 -15.99 10.52 5.83
CA PHE A 58 -17.23 11.13 6.28
C PHE A 58 -18.16 11.28 5.07
N LEU A 59 -19.18 10.43 5.02
CA LEU A 59 -20.14 10.37 3.93
C LEU A 59 -21.36 11.24 4.25
N LYS A 60 -21.77 12.01 3.26
CA LYS A 60 -23.01 12.79 3.23
C LYS A 60 -23.83 12.34 2.04
N VAL A 61 -24.83 11.50 2.29
CA VAL A 61 -25.63 10.81 1.29
C VAL A 61 -26.99 11.47 1.17
N LEU A 62 -27.30 11.98 -0.02
CA LEU A 62 -28.60 12.54 -0.36
C LEU A 62 -29.51 11.42 -0.84
N VAL A 63 -30.56 11.13 -0.08
CA VAL A 63 -31.54 10.06 -0.38
C VAL A 63 -32.93 10.66 -0.54
N GLY A 64 -33.67 10.21 -1.54
CA GLY A 64 -35.08 10.59 -1.67
C GLY A 64 -35.85 9.70 -2.61
N LEU A 65 -37.10 10.07 -2.86
CA LEU A 65 -37.95 9.37 -3.81
C LEU A 65 -37.56 9.71 -5.26
N ARG A 66 -37.85 8.79 -6.18
CA ARG A 66 -37.51 8.92 -7.61
C ARG A 66 -37.97 10.24 -8.24
N ASN A 67 -39.15 10.71 -7.86
CA ASN A 67 -39.74 11.94 -8.36
C ASN A 67 -39.97 12.99 -7.25
N GLY A 68 -39.35 12.82 -6.08
CA GLY A 68 -39.46 13.78 -4.99
C GLY A 68 -38.55 14.99 -5.17
N GLU A 69 -39.04 16.16 -4.79
CA GLU A 69 -38.26 17.40 -4.72
C GLU A 69 -37.50 17.55 -3.39
N LEU A 70 -37.95 16.83 -2.36
CA LEU A 70 -37.34 16.81 -1.04
C LEU A 70 -36.40 15.62 -0.88
N PHE A 71 -35.21 15.90 -0.35
CA PHE A 71 -34.17 14.90 -0.07
C PHE A 71 -33.79 14.93 1.40
N ASN A 72 -33.51 13.77 1.95
CA ASN A 72 -32.94 13.62 3.27
C ASN A 72 -31.43 13.45 3.15
N LEU A 73 -30.70 14.18 3.99
CA LEU A 73 -29.27 14.04 4.13
C LEU A 73 -28.97 13.02 5.23
N PHE A 74 -28.28 11.94 4.87
CA PHE A 74 -27.78 10.95 5.81
C PHE A 74 -26.28 11.13 5.96
N GLU A 75 -25.81 11.20 7.20
CA GLU A 75 -24.40 11.27 7.53
C GLU A 75 -23.93 9.92 8.05
N GLN A 76 -22.83 9.41 7.50
CA GLN A 76 -22.26 8.13 7.91
C GLN A 76 -20.75 8.22 7.91
N ASN A 77 -20.11 7.60 8.90
CA ASN A 77 -18.66 7.53 8.99
C ASN A 77 -18.22 6.09 8.68
N TYR A 78 -17.18 5.96 7.85
CA TYR A 78 -16.59 4.67 7.53
C TYR A 78 -15.07 4.79 7.60
N LYS A 79 -14.45 3.94 8.42
CA LYS A 79 -12.99 3.87 8.53
C LYS A 79 -12.46 2.91 7.47
N MET A 80 -11.69 3.45 6.53
CA MET A 80 -10.99 2.66 5.52
C MET A 80 -9.70 2.05 6.11
N PRO A 81 -9.49 0.73 5.99
CA PRO A 81 -8.26 0.10 6.42
C PRO A 81 -7.02 0.60 5.66
N LYS A 82 -5.86 0.52 6.30
CA LYS A 82 -4.57 1.00 5.77
C LYS A 82 -4.21 0.35 4.44
N PHE A 83 -4.38 -0.97 4.33
CA PHE A 83 -4.05 -1.76 3.14
C PHE A 83 -5.30 -2.05 2.29
N SER A 84 -6.17 -1.05 2.11
CA SER A 84 -7.42 -1.20 1.35
C SER A 84 -7.23 -1.54 -0.14
N MET A 85 -6.07 -1.19 -0.72
CA MET A 85 -5.76 -1.41 -2.14
C MET A 85 -5.26 -2.83 -2.47
N TYR A 86 -5.22 -3.73 -1.50
CA TYR A 86 -4.77 -5.11 -1.67
C TYR A 86 -5.97 -6.05 -1.64
N VAL A 87 -6.25 -6.68 -2.77
CA VAL A 87 -7.40 -7.58 -2.92
C VAL A 87 -6.95 -9.03 -2.73
N PRO A 88 -7.64 -9.82 -1.91
CA PRO A 88 -7.29 -11.23 -1.72
C PRO A 88 -7.47 -12.01 -3.01
N LEU A 89 -6.50 -12.86 -3.31
CA LEU A 89 -6.53 -13.82 -4.40
C LEU A 89 -7.02 -15.17 -3.87
N LYS A 90 -7.60 -15.98 -4.77
CA LYS A 90 -7.94 -17.37 -4.45
C LYS A 90 -6.65 -18.15 -4.20
N ARG A 91 -6.67 -19.10 -3.25
CA ARG A 91 -5.50 -19.91 -2.88
C ARG A 91 -4.93 -20.72 -4.06
N ASP A 92 -5.79 -21.15 -4.99
CA ASP A 92 -5.40 -21.93 -6.18
C ASP A 92 -4.94 -21.08 -7.36
N ALA A 93 -4.76 -19.77 -7.17
CA ALA A 93 -4.25 -18.92 -8.23
C ALA A 93 -2.78 -19.27 -8.52
N ASP A 94 -2.48 -19.66 -9.76
CA ASP A 94 -1.11 -19.86 -10.23
C ASP A 94 -0.38 -18.52 -10.30
N VAL A 95 0.15 -18.09 -9.15
CA VAL A 95 0.79 -16.80 -8.94
C VAL A 95 2.21 -17.06 -8.48
N GLN A 96 3.16 -16.54 -9.24
CA GLN A 96 4.57 -16.62 -8.87
C GLN A 96 4.80 -15.86 -7.57
N ARG A 97 5.41 -16.56 -6.60
CA ARG A 97 5.86 -15.99 -5.35
C ARG A 97 6.92 -14.90 -5.61
N PRO A 98 6.80 -13.71 -5.00
CA PRO A 98 7.84 -12.70 -5.04
C PRO A 98 9.19 -13.24 -4.55
N ALA A 99 10.29 -12.73 -5.09
CA ALA A 99 11.63 -13.10 -4.66
C ALA A 99 11.94 -12.46 -3.29
N GLY A 100 11.47 -11.23 -3.09
CA GLY A 100 11.61 -10.51 -1.83
C GLY A 100 10.77 -11.11 -0.72
N ASN A 101 11.34 -11.23 0.48
CA ASN A 101 10.61 -11.66 1.67
C ASN A 101 11.20 -11.11 2.97
N VAL A 102 10.33 -10.99 3.98
CA VAL A 102 10.69 -10.69 5.36
C VAL A 102 10.12 -11.78 6.24
N THR A 103 11.00 -12.41 7.01
CA THR A 103 10.67 -13.51 7.90
C THR A 103 10.97 -13.14 9.34
N PHE A 104 10.06 -13.43 10.26
CA PHE A 104 10.27 -13.21 11.69
C PHE A 104 9.60 -14.30 12.53
N ARG A 105 9.99 -14.40 13.80
CA ARG A 105 9.38 -15.33 14.76
C ARG A 105 8.44 -14.58 15.70
N PHE A 106 7.29 -15.17 15.93
CA PHE A 106 6.17 -14.58 16.65
C PHE A 106 5.43 -15.62 17.52
N PRO A 107 6.10 -16.19 18.53
CA PRO A 107 5.66 -17.41 19.21
C PRO A 107 4.30 -17.31 19.92
N ASP A 108 4.02 -16.22 20.64
CA ASP A 108 2.82 -16.12 21.48
C ASP A 108 1.65 -15.40 20.80
N LYS A 109 1.89 -14.86 19.61
CA LYS A 109 0.97 -13.92 18.96
C LYS A 109 0.68 -14.25 17.49
N ALA A 110 1.18 -15.39 16.99
CA ALA A 110 0.90 -15.85 15.62
C ALA A 110 -0.61 -15.94 15.32
N GLY A 111 -1.41 -16.36 16.30
CA GLY A 111 -2.88 -16.40 16.17
C GLY A 111 -3.55 -15.03 16.06
N MET A 112 -2.87 -13.93 16.42
CA MET A 112 -3.36 -12.56 16.26
C MET A 112 -3.17 -12.04 14.83
N VAL A 113 -2.36 -12.71 14.00
CA VAL A 113 -2.12 -12.29 12.60
C VAL A 113 -3.42 -12.34 11.80
N GLY A 114 -4.27 -13.35 12.03
CA GLY A 114 -5.60 -13.41 11.39
C GLY A 114 -6.50 -12.23 11.77
N ASP A 115 -6.47 -11.81 13.04
CA ASP A 115 -7.28 -10.69 13.53
C ASP A 115 -6.74 -9.34 13.02
N TRP A 116 -5.41 -9.22 12.95
CA TRP A 116 -4.74 -8.09 12.30
C TRP A 116 -5.13 -7.98 10.83
N LEU A 117 -5.11 -9.09 10.08
CA LEU A 117 -5.49 -9.12 8.67
C LEU A 117 -6.93 -8.61 8.47
N ASN A 118 -7.87 -9.00 9.34
CA ASN A 118 -9.26 -8.51 9.31
C ASN A 118 -9.40 -7.02 9.65
N THR A 119 -8.43 -6.44 10.37
CA THR A 119 -8.45 -5.03 10.77
C THR A 119 -7.76 -4.14 9.75
N SER A 120 -6.62 -4.59 9.20
CA SER A 120 -5.75 -3.79 8.35
C SER A 120 -6.04 -3.96 6.85
N PHE A 121 -6.79 -5.00 6.46
CA PHE A 121 -7.20 -5.27 5.07
C PHE A 121 -8.73 -5.38 4.92
N ASN A 122 -9.21 -5.18 3.70
CA ASN A 122 -10.62 -5.35 3.33
C ASN A 122 -10.98 -6.82 3.08
N ILE A 123 -10.76 -7.69 4.08
CA ILE A 123 -11.05 -9.12 3.97
C ILE A 123 -11.84 -9.63 5.17
N ASN A 124 -12.54 -10.74 4.96
CA ASN A 124 -13.14 -11.54 6.03
C ASN A 124 -12.38 -12.87 6.09
N PHE A 125 -11.23 -12.85 6.74
CA PHE A 125 -10.42 -14.02 7.00
C PHE A 125 -11.01 -14.82 8.16
N ASP A 126 -11.35 -16.07 7.88
CA ASP A 126 -11.81 -17.01 8.89
C ASP A 126 -10.61 -17.56 9.67
N ASN A 127 -10.43 -17.09 10.90
CA ASN A 127 -9.30 -17.42 11.78
C ASN A 127 -9.46 -18.78 12.50
N ASN A 128 -10.22 -19.71 11.91
CA ASN A 128 -10.52 -21.02 12.48
C ASN A 128 -9.26 -21.89 12.67
N ASN A 129 -8.22 -21.71 11.86
CA ASN A 129 -6.96 -22.43 12.02
C ASN A 129 -5.80 -21.44 12.24
N LYS A 130 -5.42 -21.25 13.50
CA LYS A 130 -4.44 -20.23 13.93
C LYS A 130 -2.99 -20.62 13.65
N GLU A 131 -2.72 -21.90 13.37
CA GLU A 131 -1.36 -22.42 13.22
C GLU A 131 -0.85 -22.34 11.77
N GLU A 132 -1.75 -22.28 10.78
CA GLU A 132 -1.39 -22.19 9.37
C GLU A 132 -2.29 -21.17 8.65
N VAL A 133 -1.72 -20.00 8.35
CA VAL A 133 -2.39 -18.92 7.63
C VAL A 133 -1.64 -18.68 6.33
N LEU A 134 -2.33 -18.81 5.20
CA LEU A 134 -1.81 -18.41 3.90
C LEU A 134 -2.85 -17.52 3.21
N VAL A 135 -2.50 -16.24 3.05
CA VAL A 135 -3.32 -15.27 2.32
C VAL A 135 -2.47 -14.61 1.25
N LEU A 136 -2.98 -14.64 0.02
CA LEU A 136 -2.36 -14.02 -1.14
C LEU A 136 -3.13 -12.77 -1.48
N PHE A 137 -2.43 -11.69 -1.78
CA PHE A 137 -3.01 -10.43 -2.19
C PHE A 137 -2.42 -9.95 -3.51
N ARG A 138 -3.23 -9.16 -4.23
CA ARG A 138 -2.78 -8.37 -5.38
C ARG A 138 -3.05 -6.90 -5.15
N SER A 139 -2.02 -6.09 -5.32
CA SER A 139 -2.13 -4.64 -5.31
C SER A 139 -2.91 -4.15 -6.52
N LEU A 140 -3.86 -3.24 -6.29
CA LEU A 140 -4.60 -2.56 -7.34
C LEU A 140 -3.82 -1.39 -7.97
N ARG A 141 -2.71 -0.95 -7.35
CA ARG A 141 -1.90 0.19 -7.83
C ARG A 141 -0.95 -0.23 -8.96
N ASP A 142 -0.06 -1.16 -8.65
CA ASP A 142 1.01 -1.64 -9.53
C ASP A 142 0.76 -3.08 -10.04
N GLY A 143 -0.16 -3.82 -9.42
CA GLY A 143 -0.40 -5.23 -9.74
C GLY A 143 0.55 -6.20 -9.05
N GLY A 144 1.42 -5.72 -8.14
CA GLY A 144 2.33 -6.54 -7.35
C GLY A 144 1.60 -7.52 -6.44
N HIS A 145 2.31 -8.57 -6.02
CA HIS A 145 1.76 -9.62 -5.16
C HIS A 145 2.35 -9.54 -3.77
N LEU A 146 1.51 -9.82 -2.77
CA LEU A 146 1.88 -9.93 -1.37
C LEU A 146 1.39 -11.28 -0.86
N PHE A 147 2.29 -12.04 -0.25
CA PHE A 147 1.98 -13.30 0.41
C PHE A 147 2.17 -13.11 1.91
N VAL A 148 1.15 -13.46 2.68
CA VAL A 148 1.21 -13.51 4.14
C VAL A 148 1.09 -14.96 4.56
N GLU A 149 2.18 -15.49 5.11
CA GLU A 149 2.33 -16.88 5.51
C GLU A 149 2.64 -16.96 7.01
N VAL A 150 1.87 -17.76 7.74
CA VAL A 150 2.11 -18.10 9.14
C VAL A 150 2.22 -19.62 9.21
N ASN A 151 3.37 -20.10 9.71
CA ASN A 151 3.66 -21.50 9.93
C ASN A 151 4.05 -21.68 11.41
N GLY A 152 3.06 -21.97 12.25
CA GLY A 152 3.19 -22.00 13.71
C GLY A 152 3.68 -20.65 14.24
N VAL A 153 4.94 -20.58 14.66
CA VAL A 153 5.56 -19.37 15.21
C VAL A 153 6.29 -18.52 14.16
N LYS A 154 6.44 -19.01 12.93
CA LYS A 154 7.19 -18.31 11.87
C LYS A 154 6.21 -17.57 10.98
N VAL A 155 6.36 -16.25 10.89
CA VAL A 155 5.58 -15.40 9.97
C VAL A 155 6.49 -14.93 8.84
N THR A 156 5.99 -14.99 7.61
CA THR A 156 6.71 -14.58 6.40
C THR A 156 5.81 -13.68 5.56
N PHE A 157 6.30 -12.48 5.25
CA PHE A 157 5.72 -11.59 4.26
C PHE A 157 6.56 -11.66 2.99
N ALA A 158 6.03 -12.21 1.90
CA ALA A 158 6.73 -12.22 0.61
C ALA A 158 6.16 -11.13 -0.30
N THR A 159 7.01 -10.19 -0.69
CA THR A 159 6.71 -9.05 -1.57
C THR A 159 8.02 -8.56 -2.16
N ASP A 160 8.00 -8.11 -3.41
CA ASP A 160 9.17 -7.48 -4.04
C ASP A 160 9.31 -6.00 -3.61
N ASN A 161 8.28 -5.42 -3.00
CA ASN A 161 8.29 -4.05 -2.48
C ASN A 161 8.77 -4.04 -1.02
N MET A 162 9.98 -3.52 -0.81
CA MET A 162 10.63 -3.43 0.51
C MET A 162 9.91 -2.43 1.44
N GLU A 163 9.42 -1.31 0.92
CA GLU A 163 8.68 -0.32 1.70
C GLU A 163 7.39 -0.93 2.26
N LEU A 164 6.64 -1.63 1.41
CA LEU A 164 5.43 -2.36 1.83
C LEU A 164 5.75 -3.40 2.91
N ALA A 165 6.84 -4.15 2.76
CA ALA A 165 7.22 -5.14 3.77
C ALA A 165 7.50 -4.49 5.14
N GLY A 166 8.16 -3.33 5.14
CA GLY A 166 8.39 -2.53 6.35
C GLY A 166 7.09 -2.01 6.95
N ASP A 167 6.21 -1.45 6.13
CA ASP A 167 4.91 -0.93 6.57
C ASP A 167 4.03 -2.01 7.19
N LEU A 168 4.03 -3.23 6.62
CA LEU A 168 3.30 -4.38 7.15
C LEU A 168 3.87 -4.84 8.49
N LEU A 169 5.20 -4.91 8.59
CA LEU A 169 5.88 -5.32 9.83
C LEU A 169 5.61 -4.33 10.95
N GLN A 170 5.68 -3.04 10.66
CA GLN A 170 5.41 -1.98 11.62
C GLN A 170 3.94 -1.95 12.04
N ASP A 171 3.00 -2.04 11.09
CA ASP A 171 1.56 -2.06 11.39
C ASP A 171 1.17 -3.28 12.25
N LEU A 172 1.74 -4.46 11.97
CA LEU A 172 1.55 -5.64 12.80
C LEU A 172 2.18 -5.47 14.20
N ALA A 173 3.38 -4.91 14.29
CA ALA A 173 4.04 -4.66 15.56
C ALA A 173 3.24 -3.69 16.43
N GLU A 174 2.69 -2.62 15.83
CA GLU A 174 1.80 -1.67 16.49
C GLU A 174 0.50 -2.33 16.95
N PHE A 175 -0.17 -3.10 16.09
CA PHE A 175 -1.40 -3.83 16.42
C PHE A 175 -1.22 -4.78 17.61
N THR A 176 -0.06 -5.44 17.68
CA THR A 176 0.25 -6.43 18.72
C THR A 176 0.94 -5.82 19.94
N ALA A 177 1.19 -4.51 19.97
CA ALA A 177 1.96 -3.82 20.99
C ALA A 177 3.34 -4.47 21.23
N THR A 178 4.03 -4.87 20.17
CA THR A 178 5.36 -5.49 20.22
C THR A 178 6.44 -4.42 20.05
N GLN A 179 7.30 -4.25 21.06
CA GLN A 179 8.34 -3.20 21.03
C GLN A 179 9.60 -3.59 20.25
N GLN A 180 9.97 -4.88 20.29
CA GLN A 180 11.18 -5.37 19.65
C GLN A 180 10.86 -6.64 18.88
N LEU A 181 11.19 -6.64 17.60
CA LEU A 181 11.00 -7.78 16.71
C LEU A 181 12.23 -7.93 15.83
N SER A 182 12.93 -9.05 15.97
CA SER A 182 14.01 -9.41 15.05
C SER A 182 13.40 -10.03 13.79
N SER A 183 13.74 -9.48 12.64
CA SER A 183 13.33 -9.98 11.32
C SER A 183 14.56 -10.22 10.44
N VAL A 184 14.41 -11.14 9.50
CA VAL A 184 15.38 -11.44 8.45
C VAL A 184 14.72 -11.05 7.13
N ALA A 185 15.29 -10.05 6.47
CA ALA A 185 14.84 -9.56 5.18
C ALA A 185 15.78 -10.05 4.08
N ASP A 186 15.22 -10.58 3.00
CA ASP A 186 15.95 -10.99 1.81
C ASP A 186 15.28 -10.38 0.57
N PHE A 187 15.98 -9.46 -0.09
CA PHE A 187 15.51 -8.78 -1.29
C PHE A 187 16.60 -8.81 -2.37
N PRO A 188 16.74 -9.93 -3.10
CA PRO A 188 17.85 -10.14 -4.03
C PRO A 188 17.92 -9.07 -5.13
N LYS A 189 16.77 -8.69 -5.71
CA LYS A 189 16.70 -7.67 -6.77
C LYS A 189 17.17 -6.30 -6.29
N ALA A 190 16.68 -5.85 -5.13
CA ALA A 190 17.06 -4.56 -4.55
C ALA A 190 18.55 -4.55 -4.15
N MET A 191 19.08 -5.67 -3.67
CA MET A 191 20.50 -5.80 -3.34
C MET A 191 21.39 -5.74 -4.59
N GLU A 192 20.94 -6.34 -5.69
CA GLU A 192 21.65 -6.29 -6.96
C GLU A 192 21.65 -4.87 -7.55
N GLU A 193 20.50 -4.20 -7.57
CA GLU A 193 20.40 -2.79 -7.99
C GLU A 193 21.29 -1.89 -7.13
N PHE A 194 21.32 -2.12 -5.81
CA PHE A 194 22.21 -1.39 -4.90
C PHE A 194 23.69 -1.63 -5.22
N ARG A 195 24.06 -2.87 -5.55
CA ARG A 195 25.43 -3.24 -5.95
C ARG A 195 25.85 -2.52 -7.23
N GLU A 196 24.98 -2.46 -8.23
CA GLU A 196 25.23 -1.72 -9.48
C GLU A 196 25.44 -0.22 -9.23
N VAL A 197 24.60 0.38 -8.36
CA VAL A 197 24.75 1.80 -7.99
C VAL A 197 26.08 2.06 -7.29
N LEU A 198 26.51 1.17 -6.38
CA LEU A 198 27.81 1.31 -5.71
C LEU A 198 28.97 1.23 -6.70
N GLN A 199 28.90 0.32 -7.67
CA GLN A 199 29.91 0.21 -8.72
C GLN A 199 29.95 1.48 -9.58
N ALA A 200 28.79 1.98 -9.99
CA ALA A 200 28.71 3.24 -10.73
C ALA A 200 29.31 4.40 -9.94
N VAL A 201 29.05 4.52 -8.63
CA VAL A 201 29.62 5.56 -7.78
C VAL A 201 31.15 5.48 -7.74
N ASP A 202 31.72 4.28 -7.67
CA ASP A 202 33.18 4.11 -7.69
C ASP A 202 33.77 4.54 -9.05
N ASP A 203 33.15 4.12 -10.16
CA ASP A 203 33.58 4.52 -11.52
C ASP A 203 33.53 6.06 -11.71
N HIS A 204 32.48 6.71 -11.20
CA HIS A 204 32.36 8.17 -11.24
C HIS A 204 33.43 8.84 -10.37
N ASN A 205 33.75 8.26 -9.20
CA ASN A 205 34.79 8.78 -8.33
C ASN A 205 36.19 8.67 -8.97
N GLN A 206 36.49 7.52 -9.60
CA GLN A 206 37.74 7.30 -10.35
C GLN A 206 37.85 8.28 -11.53
N THR A 207 36.76 8.45 -12.31
CA THR A 207 36.72 9.39 -13.43
C THR A 207 36.93 10.83 -12.95
N ARG A 208 36.32 11.22 -11.83
CA ARG A 208 36.51 12.54 -11.20
C ARG A 208 37.96 12.76 -10.78
N MET A 209 38.62 11.76 -10.19
CA MET A 209 40.03 11.84 -9.81
C MET A 209 40.94 12.00 -11.03
N SER A 210 40.67 11.25 -12.10
CA SER A 210 41.42 11.36 -13.37
C SER A 210 41.25 12.74 -14.01
N LEU A 211 40.02 13.25 -14.08
CA LEU A 211 39.73 14.60 -14.59
C LEU A 211 40.42 15.68 -13.74
N ALA A 212 40.39 15.56 -12.41
CA ALA A 212 41.06 16.51 -11.53
C ALA A 212 42.59 16.52 -11.74
N ALA A 213 43.20 15.34 -11.93
CA ALA A 213 44.61 15.24 -12.28
C ALA A 213 44.91 15.88 -13.64
N GLY A 214 44.10 15.59 -14.67
CA GLY A 214 44.26 16.21 -15.99
C GLY A 214 44.10 17.73 -15.98
N VAL A 215 43.15 18.26 -15.21
CA VAL A 215 42.98 19.71 -15.02
C VAL A 215 44.19 20.33 -14.31
N ALA A 216 44.76 19.64 -13.31
CA ALA A 216 45.97 20.10 -12.64
C ALA A 216 47.17 20.15 -13.61
N ASP A 217 47.35 19.13 -14.45
CA ASP A 217 48.43 19.08 -15.43
C ASP A 217 48.30 20.17 -16.51
N VAL A 218 47.09 20.38 -17.04
CA VAL A 218 46.83 21.47 -17.99
C VAL A 218 47.09 22.83 -17.33
N SER A 219 46.69 23.02 -16.08
CA SER A 219 46.95 24.26 -15.33
C SER A 219 48.44 24.51 -15.13
N ASN A 220 49.23 23.46 -14.86
CA ASN A 220 50.68 23.56 -14.73
C ASN A 220 51.35 23.89 -16.07
N GLN A 221 50.95 23.25 -17.17
CA GLN A 221 51.48 23.58 -18.51
C GLN A 221 51.18 25.02 -18.93
N VAL A 222 49.97 25.52 -18.65
CA VAL A 222 49.62 26.91 -18.96
C VAL A 222 50.48 27.88 -18.15
N LYS A 223 50.74 27.60 -16.86
CA LYS A 223 51.65 28.42 -16.05
C LYS A 223 53.08 28.41 -16.59
N GLU A 224 53.60 27.27 -17.01
CA GLU A 224 54.93 27.18 -17.64
C GLU A 224 55.02 27.98 -18.95
N LEU A 225 53.98 27.95 -19.78
CA LEU A 225 53.93 28.69 -21.04
C LEU A 225 53.84 30.21 -20.85
N VAL A 226 53.27 30.69 -19.75
CA VAL A 226 53.14 32.13 -19.44
C VAL A 226 54.41 32.72 -18.81
N VAL A 227 55.22 31.91 -18.13
CA VAL A 227 56.49 32.34 -17.50
C VAL A 227 57.62 32.44 -18.54
N ARG A 228 57.41 31.92 -19.74
CA ARG A 228 58.35 31.96 -20.86
C ARG A 228 58.13 33.17 -21.76
#